data_AF-A0AA88JIH0-F1
#
_entry.id   AF-A0AA88JIH0-F1
#
_cell.length_a   1.000
_cell.length_b   1.000
_cell.length_c   1.000
_cell.angle_alpha   90.00
_cell.angle_beta   90.00
_cell.angle_gamma   90.00
#
_symmetry.space_group_name_H-M   'P 1'
#
loop_
_entity.id
_entity.type
_entity.pdbx_description
1 polymer ?
#
loop_
_entity_poly.entity_id
_entity_poly.type
_entity_poly.pdbx_seq_one_letter_code
_entity_poly.pdbx_strand_id
1 'polypeptide(L)'
;MRSSQERQREGEREETWEEEREREQQERERDRRRSPRGDYDNGLEETFCSMRLKENIGDPSRADIFTPQAGRISTVNSFNLPILRHLRLSAERGVLYN
;
A
#
# COMPACT_ATOMS: atom_id res chain seq x y z
N MET A 1 -15.14 32.93 -43.21
CA MET A 1 -16.03 33.21 -42.06
C MET A 1 -16.80 31.92 -41.78
N ARG A 2 -16.60 31.27 -40.61
CA ARG A 2 -17.35 30.04 -40.27
C ARG A 2 -18.84 30.35 -40.20
N SER A 3 -19.67 29.48 -40.78
CA SER A 3 -21.12 29.66 -40.85
C SER A 3 -21.71 29.63 -39.43
N SER A 4 -22.72 30.45 -39.15
CA SER A 4 -23.40 30.44 -37.83
C SER A 4 -23.95 29.06 -37.45
N GLN A 5 -24.25 28.21 -38.44
CA GLN A 5 -24.62 26.81 -38.23
C GLN A 5 -23.47 25.91 -37.76
N GLU A 6 -22.23 26.18 -38.17
CA GLU A 6 -21.07 25.40 -37.70
C GLU A 6 -20.78 25.72 -36.23
N ARG A 7 -20.91 27.00 -35.83
CA ARG A 7 -20.74 27.41 -34.43
C ARG A 7 -21.81 26.82 -33.51
N GLN A 8 -23.04 26.69 -33.98
CA GLN A 8 -24.11 26.03 -33.21
C GLN A 8 -23.82 24.54 -33.01
N ARG A 9 -23.37 23.83 -34.06
CA ARG A 9 -23.00 22.42 -33.97
C ARG A 9 -21.74 22.17 -33.14
N GLU A 10 -20.80 23.11 -33.12
CA GLU A 10 -19.63 23.07 -32.23
C GLU A 10 -20.06 23.25 -30.77
N GLY A 11 -20.96 24.20 -30.48
CA GLY A 11 -21.51 24.41 -29.13
C GLY A 11 -22.29 23.20 -28.60
N GLU A 12 -23.19 22.62 -29.41
CA GLU A 12 -23.96 21.42 -29.02
C GLU A 12 -23.04 20.21 -28.74
N ARG A 13 -21.93 20.09 -29.48
CA ARG A 13 -20.93 19.05 -29.23
C ARG A 13 -20.18 19.31 -27.95
N GLU A 14 -19.72 20.54 -27.71
CA GLU A 14 -19.05 20.93 -26.47
C GLU A 14 -19.92 20.66 -25.24
N GLU A 15 -21.22 21.02 -25.29
CA GLU A 15 -22.18 20.71 -24.22
C GLU A 15 -22.30 19.19 -23.97
N THR A 16 -22.35 18.39 -25.05
CA THR A 16 -22.39 16.92 -24.94
C THR A 16 -21.11 16.37 -24.29
N TRP A 17 -19.94 16.91 -24.66
CA TRP A 17 -18.65 16.50 -24.08
C TRP A 17 -18.55 16.88 -22.60
N GLU A 18 -19.05 18.06 -22.22
CA GLU A 18 -19.08 18.49 -20.82
C GLU A 18 -19.98 17.59 -19.98
N GLU A 19 -21.19 17.25 -20.45
CA GLU A 19 -22.08 16.32 -19.76
C GLU A 19 -21.49 14.91 -19.60
N GLU A 20 -20.82 14.37 -20.62
CA GLU A 20 -20.13 13.08 -20.52
C GLU A 20 -19.00 13.11 -19.48
N ARG A 21 -18.21 14.19 -19.45
CA ARG A 21 -17.12 14.35 -18.46
C ARG A 21 -17.65 14.49 -17.04
N GLU A 22 -18.78 15.14 -16.84
CA GLU A 22 -19.43 15.23 -15.53
C GLU A 22 -19.96 13.87 -15.06
N ARG A 23 -20.55 13.09 -15.97
CA ARG A 23 -21.00 11.71 -15.69
C ARG A 23 -19.83 10.80 -15.32
N GLU A 24 -18.75 10.84 -16.09
CA GLU A 24 -17.53 10.06 -15.80
C GLU A 24 -16.92 10.42 -14.44
N GLN A 25 -16.90 11.72 -14.10
CA GLN A 25 -16.40 12.18 -12.80
C GLN A 25 -17.30 11.72 -11.65
N GLN A 26 -18.63 11.78 -11.81
CA GLN A 26 -19.57 11.26 -10.82
C GLN A 26 -19.41 9.75 -10.64
N GLU A 27 -19.22 8.98 -11.72
CA GLU A 27 -18.96 7.54 -11.62
C GLU A 27 -17.65 7.24 -10.88
N ARG A 28 -16.56 7.95 -11.22
CA ARG A 28 -15.26 7.81 -10.52
C ARG A 28 -15.35 8.18 -9.04
N GLU A 29 -16.09 9.22 -8.69
CA GLU A 29 -16.36 9.57 -7.29
C GLU A 29 -17.18 8.50 -6.59
N ARG A 30 -18.18 7.94 -7.26
CA ARG A 30 -19.04 6.89 -6.70
C ARG A 30 -18.25 5.61 -6.46
N ASP A 31 -17.33 5.27 -7.37
CA ASP A 31 -16.42 4.13 -7.23
C ASP A 31 -15.39 4.36 -6.10
N ARG A 32 -14.88 5.58 -5.96
CA ARG A 32 -14.03 5.99 -4.82
C ARG A 32 -14.76 5.91 -3.49
N ARG A 33 -16.04 6.29 -3.44
CA ARG A 33 -16.87 6.23 -2.22
C ARG A 33 -17.36 4.82 -1.91
N ARG A 34 -17.46 3.95 -2.92
CA ARG A 34 -17.88 2.54 -2.77
C ARG A 34 -16.70 1.61 -2.48
N SER A 35 -15.47 2.04 -2.75
CA SER A 35 -14.26 1.36 -2.27
C SER A 35 -14.13 1.57 -0.76
N PRO A 36 -14.33 0.53 0.07
CA PRO A 36 -13.99 0.60 1.48
C PRO A 36 -12.51 0.96 1.58
N ARG A 37 -12.17 1.89 2.47
CA ARG A 37 -10.78 2.24 2.78
C ARG A 37 -9.94 0.97 3.01
N GLY A 38 -9.01 0.69 2.12
CA GLY A 38 -8.06 -0.42 2.22
C GLY A 38 -7.63 -0.85 0.82
N ASP A 39 -6.36 -1.14 0.62
CA ASP A 39 -5.76 -1.61 -0.64
C ASP A 39 -5.71 -0.61 -1.81
N TYR A 40 -4.74 0.28 -1.74
CA TYR A 40 -3.81 0.38 -2.89
C TYR A 40 -2.82 -0.80 -2.80
N ASP A 41 -3.32 -2.03 -2.67
CA ASP A 41 -2.44 -3.19 -2.65
C ASP A 41 -2.08 -3.47 -4.10
N ASN A 42 -0.81 -3.22 -4.41
CA ASN A 42 -0.16 -3.76 -5.59
C ASN A 42 -0.54 -5.24 -5.72
N GLY A 43 -0.71 -5.74 -6.94
CA GLY A 43 -1.20 -7.11 -7.14
C GLY A 43 -0.38 -8.14 -6.35
N LEU A 44 -0.96 -9.30 -6.02
CA LEU A 44 -0.22 -10.37 -5.32
C LEU A 44 1.10 -10.73 -6.04
N GLU A 45 1.10 -10.62 -7.37
CA GLU A 45 2.27 -10.77 -8.24
C GLU A 45 3.40 -9.79 -7.89
N GLU A 46 3.07 -8.51 -7.64
CA GLU A 46 4.02 -7.45 -7.30
C GLU A 46 4.44 -7.52 -5.83
N THR A 47 3.51 -7.89 -4.95
CA THR A 47 3.72 -7.99 -3.50
C THR A 47 4.64 -9.16 -3.14
N PHE A 48 4.59 -10.29 -3.86
CA PHE A 48 5.55 -11.39 -3.67
C PHE A 48 6.96 -11.02 -4.15
N CYS A 49 7.08 -10.36 -5.32
CA CYS A 49 8.39 -10.00 -5.89
C CYS A 49 9.14 -8.96 -5.06
N SER A 50 8.43 -8.12 -4.31
CA SER A 50 8.99 -7.09 -3.42
C SER A 50 8.92 -7.44 -1.93
N MET A 51 8.50 -8.67 -1.58
CA MET A 51 8.31 -9.09 -0.20
C MET A 51 9.64 -9.07 0.57
N ARG A 52 9.63 -8.52 1.78
CA ARG A 52 10.80 -8.58 2.67
C ARG A 52 11.03 -10.02 3.13
N LEU A 53 12.16 -10.61 2.74
CA LEU A 53 12.52 -12.01 3.05
C LEU A 53 13.46 -12.17 4.24
N LYS A 54 14.11 -11.09 4.67
CA LYS A 54 15.11 -11.10 5.74
C LYS A 54 14.88 -9.99 6.74
N GLU A 55 15.26 -10.27 7.98
CA GLU A 55 15.29 -9.28 9.06
C GLU A 55 16.58 -9.41 9.87
N ASN A 56 17.25 -8.28 10.10
CA ASN A 56 18.43 -8.25 10.97
C ASN A 56 18.00 -8.09 12.43
N ILE A 57 17.97 -9.20 13.17
CA ILE A 57 17.73 -9.24 14.63
C ILE A 57 19.03 -9.14 15.46
N GLY A 58 20.13 -8.73 14.83
CA GLY A 58 21.42 -8.61 15.45
C GLY A 58 21.77 -7.25 16.02
N ASP A 59 21.09 -6.21 15.56
CA ASP A 59 21.30 -4.84 16.00
C ASP A 59 20.91 -4.67 17.48
N PRO A 60 21.85 -4.30 18.38
CA PRO A 60 21.55 -4.08 19.80
C PRO A 60 20.50 -3.00 20.05
N SER A 61 20.36 -2.01 19.16
CA SER A 61 19.39 -0.91 19.30
C SER A 61 17.94 -1.34 19.05
N ARG A 62 17.74 -2.54 18.47
CA ARG A 62 16.43 -3.11 18.10
C ARG A 62 16.04 -4.29 18.97
N ALA A 63 16.57 -4.37 20.20
CA ALA A 63 16.18 -5.38 21.16
C ALA A 63 14.75 -5.14 21.68
N ASP A 64 13.96 -6.21 21.75
CA ASP A 64 12.61 -6.16 22.35
C ASP A 64 12.72 -6.13 23.88
N ILE A 65 13.71 -6.85 24.42
CA ILE A 65 14.02 -6.91 25.85
C ILE A 65 15.50 -6.60 26.01
N PHE A 66 15.81 -5.66 26.89
CA PHE A 66 17.18 -5.28 27.22
C PHE A 66 17.34 -5.12 28.74
N THR A 67 18.36 -5.75 29.29
CA THR A 67 18.78 -5.60 30.67
C THR A 67 20.28 -5.33 30.71
N PRO A 68 20.74 -4.14 31.15
CA PRO A 68 22.14 -3.73 31.08
C PRO A 68 23.15 -4.73 31.66
N GLN A 69 22.75 -5.48 32.69
CA GLN A 69 23.61 -6.42 33.42
C GLN A 69 23.33 -7.90 33.11
N ALA A 70 22.37 -8.22 32.24
CA ALA A 70 22.00 -9.61 31.93
C ALA A 70 22.06 -9.93 30.44
N GLY A 71 21.75 -8.96 29.57
CA GLY A 71 21.76 -9.19 28.14
C GLY A 71 20.61 -8.52 27.40
N ARG A 72 20.33 -9.06 26.21
CA ARG A 72 19.27 -8.60 25.31
C ARG A 72 18.66 -9.74 24.52
N ILE A 73 17.41 -9.56 24.12
CA ILE A 73 16.64 -10.47 23.27
C ILE A 73 15.99 -9.68 22.14
N SER A 74 16.08 -10.22 20.92
CA SER A 74 15.42 -9.70 19.72
C SER A 74 14.64 -10.82 19.04
N THR A 75 13.37 -10.59 18.73
CA THR A 75 12.44 -11.58 18.18
C THR A 75 12.04 -11.20 16.76
N VAL A 76 11.99 -12.17 15.86
CA VAL A 76 11.38 -12.04 14.53
C VAL A 76 10.19 -12.99 14.41
N ASN A 77 9.04 -12.44 14.03
CA ASN A 77 7.76 -13.15 13.87
C ASN A 77 6.92 -12.47 12.76
N SER A 78 5.67 -12.89 12.59
CA SER A 78 4.80 -12.36 11.54
C SER A 78 4.47 -10.87 11.66
N PHE A 79 4.66 -10.25 12.83
CA PHE A 79 4.42 -8.81 13.02
C PHE A 79 5.55 -7.95 12.43
N ASN A 80 6.79 -8.45 12.40
CA ASN A 80 7.95 -7.70 11.92
C ASN A 80 8.54 -8.23 10.60
N LEU A 81 8.22 -9.48 10.23
CA LEU A 81 8.57 -10.10 8.95
C LEU A 81 7.36 -10.88 8.40
N PRO A 82 6.46 -10.26 7.60
CA PRO A 82 5.15 -10.82 7.23
C PRO A 82 5.17 -12.21 6.58
N ILE A 83 6.23 -12.55 5.83
CA ILE A 83 6.37 -13.88 5.21
C ILE A 83 6.34 -15.01 6.25
N LEU A 84 6.76 -14.75 7.49
CA LEU A 84 6.72 -15.72 8.57
C LEU A 84 5.31 -16.20 8.91
N ARG A 85 4.27 -15.41 8.59
CA ARG A 85 2.86 -15.85 8.70
C ARG A 85 2.56 -17.03 7.78
N HIS A 86 3.10 -17.01 6.55
CA HIS A 86 2.92 -18.08 5.58
C HIS A 86 3.77 -19.31 5.92
N LEU A 87 5.01 -19.07 6.38
CA LEU A 87 5.92 -20.15 6.79
C LEU A 87 5.53 -20.79 8.13
N ARG A 88 4.69 -20.12 8.94
CA ARG A 88 4.35 -20.50 10.31
C ARG A 88 5.59 -20.67 11.19
N LEU A 89 6.50 -19.70 11.08
CA LEU A 89 7.78 -19.69 11.79
C LEU A 89 7.96 -18.42 12.62
N SER A 90 8.92 -18.49 13.55
CA SER A 90 9.49 -17.36 14.29
C SER A 90 10.94 -17.69 14.64
N ALA A 91 11.73 -16.67 14.97
CA ALA A 91 13.07 -16.86 15.49
C ALA A 91 13.41 -15.80 16.55
N GLU A 92 14.39 -16.10 17.38
CA GLU A 92 14.84 -15.23 18.47
C GLU A 92 16.37 -15.23 18.51
N ARG A 93 16.95 -14.08 18.88
CA ARG A 93 18.37 -13.93 19.17
C ARG A 93 18.55 -13.36 20.57
N GLY A 94 19.03 -14.20 21.48
CA GLY A 94 19.53 -13.80 22.79
C GLY A 94 21.03 -13.50 22.77
N VAL A 95 21.45 -12.46 23.48
CA VAL A 95 22.86 -12.18 23.81
C VAL A 95 22.93 -11.94 25.31
N LEU A 96 23.64 -12.81 26.03
CA LEU A 96 23.83 -12.70 27.47
C LEU A 96 25.17 -12.04 27.78
N TYR A 97 25.17 -11.15 28.78
CA TYR A 97 26.39 -10.50 29.27
C TYR A 97 26.95 -11.31 30.46
N ASN A 98 28.27 -11.33 30.61
CA ASN A 98 28.99 -12.06 31.64
C ASN A 98 29.76 -11.10 32.54
#